data_AF-A0A7C3YMJ2-F1
#
_entry.id   AF-A0A7C3YMJ2-F1
#
_cell.length_a   1.000
_cell.length_b   1.000
_cell.length_c   1.000
_cell.angle_alpha   90.00
_cell.angle_beta   90.00
_cell.angle_gamma   90.00
#
_symmetry.space_group_name_H-M   'P 1'
#
loop_
_entity.id
_entity.type
_entity.pdbx_description
1 polymer ?
#
loop_
_entity_poly.entity_id
_entity_poly.type
_entity_poly.pdbx_seq_one_letter_code
_entity_poly.pdbx_strand_id
1 'polypeptide(L)'
;MLVVIAGCGRVGSGLALDLVNQGFEVAIIDEDPEAFYLLGDDFPGEFVVGRALDWDVLRAAGIERADAFVACTDGDNTNIVIAQLAQKKWNIPCVVARVYDPLRAELFAKAGIRVVCPTRDVRVAMFDAVRACQLERGEG
;
A
#
# COMPACT_ATOMS: atom_id res chain seq x y z
N MET A 1 -6.67 11.31 11.55
CA MET A 1 -6.67 11.10 10.08
C MET A 1 -6.64 9.60 9.87
N LEU A 2 -7.67 9.05 9.24
CA LEU A 2 -7.83 7.61 9.05
C LEU A 2 -7.19 7.15 7.75
N VAL A 3 -6.31 6.16 7.85
CA VAL A 3 -5.73 5.43 6.73
C VAL A 3 -6.25 3.99 6.72
N VAL A 4 -6.89 3.60 5.62
CA VAL A 4 -7.31 2.22 5.41
C VAL A 4 -6.27 1.52 4.52
N ILE A 5 -5.76 0.39 4.98
CA ILE A 5 -4.73 -0.39 4.28
C ILE A 5 -5.30 -1.76 3.93
N ALA A 6 -5.21 -2.15 2.66
CA ALA A 6 -5.59 -3.46 2.16
C ALA A 6 -4.34 -4.32 1.89
N GLY A 7 -4.17 -5.37 2.68
CA GLY A 7 -3.05 -6.32 2.66
C GLY A 7 -2.09 -6.09 3.83
N CYS A 8 -2.12 -6.97 4.82
CA CYS A 8 -1.21 -7.06 5.97
C CYS A 8 0.03 -7.92 5.66
N GLY A 9 0.58 -7.80 4.46
CA GLY A 9 1.90 -8.37 4.14
C GLY A 9 3.04 -7.51 4.69
N ARG A 10 4.28 -7.84 4.33
CA ARG A 10 5.50 -7.09 4.73
C ARG A 10 5.43 -5.58 4.49
N VAL A 11 4.82 -5.15 3.37
CA VAL A 11 4.69 -3.72 3.03
C VAL A 11 3.59 -3.07 3.85
N GLY A 12 2.40 -3.68 3.90
CA GLY A 12 1.26 -3.07 4.58
C GLY A 12 1.39 -3.03 6.09
N SER A 13 1.94 -4.08 6.70
CA SER A 13 2.23 -4.11 8.15
C SER A 13 3.28 -3.07 8.55
N GLY A 14 4.40 -3.00 7.83
CA GLY A 14 5.42 -1.98 8.06
C GLY A 14 4.86 -0.56 7.92
N LEU A 15 4.09 -0.31 6.86
CA LEU A 15 3.42 0.97 6.65
C LEU A 15 2.43 1.30 7.77
N ALA A 16 1.64 0.33 8.23
CA ALA A 16 0.68 0.51 9.31
C ALA A 16 1.39 0.93 10.61
N LEU A 17 2.49 0.26 10.96
CA LEU A 17 3.29 0.59 12.13
C LEU A 17 3.90 1.99 12.02
N ASP A 18 4.47 2.34 10.88
CA ASP A 18 5.05 3.67 10.64
C ASP A 18 3.99 4.78 10.77
N LEU A 19 2.79 4.56 10.25
CA LEU A 19 1.68 5.51 10.32
C LEU A 19 1.15 5.65 11.75
N VAL A 20 0.93 4.54 12.45
CA VAL A 20 0.52 4.59 13.86
C VAL A 20 1.54 5.36 14.70
N ASN A 21 2.84 5.13 14.50
CA ASN A 21 3.91 5.83 15.21
C ASN A 21 3.93 7.35 14.93
N GLN A 22 3.35 7.79 13.81
CA GLN A 22 3.17 9.20 13.48
C GLN A 22 1.81 9.76 13.92
N GLY A 23 1.00 8.99 14.65
CA GLY A 23 -0.29 9.42 15.19
C GLY A 23 -1.46 9.32 14.21
N PHE A 24 -1.32 8.57 13.12
CA PHE A 24 -2.44 8.26 12.24
C PHE A 24 -3.32 7.17 12.84
N GLU A 25 -4.64 7.27 12.61
CA GLU A 25 -5.55 6.17 12.84
C GLU A 25 -5.43 5.20 11.66
N VAL A 26 -5.27 3.91 11.94
CA VAL A 26 -5.07 2.90 10.90
C VAL A 26 -6.09 1.78 11.07
N ALA A 27 -6.73 1.42 9.96
CA ALA A 27 -7.47 0.17 9.83
C ALA A 27 -6.79 -0.68 8.75
N ILE A 28 -6.46 -1.93 9.05
CA ILE A 28 -5.78 -2.83 8.12
C ILE A 28 -6.60 -4.08 7.86
N ILE A 29 -6.73 -4.42 6.58
CA ILE A 29 -7.54 -5.51 6.06
C ILE A 29 -6.62 -6.60 5.55
N ASP A 30 -6.87 -7.85 5.92
CA ASP A 30 -6.28 -9.01 5.26
C ASP A 30 -7.26 -10.20 5.27
N GLU A 31 -7.17 -11.08 4.29
CA GLU A 31 -8.00 -12.29 4.24
C GLU A 31 -7.44 -13.39 5.15
N ASP A 32 -6.13 -13.37 5.42
CA ASP A 32 -5.47 -14.28 6.34
C ASP A 32 -5.39 -13.64 7.75
N PRO A 33 -6.16 -14.15 8.74
CA PRO A 33 -6.11 -13.63 10.10
C PRO A 33 -4.72 -13.78 10.74
N GLU A 34 -3.91 -14.78 10.31
CA GLU A 34 -2.57 -14.97 10.85
C GLU A 34 -1.64 -13.81 10.42
N ALA A 35 -1.89 -13.14 9.29
CA ALA A 35 -1.05 -12.04 8.81
C ALA A 35 -0.91 -10.88 9.81
N PHE A 36 -1.89 -10.71 10.71
CA PHE A 36 -1.85 -9.66 11.73
C PHE A 36 -0.78 -9.86 12.79
N TYR A 37 -0.16 -11.06 12.90
CA TYR A 37 0.99 -11.27 13.78
C TYR A 37 2.14 -10.27 13.49
N LEU A 38 2.25 -9.80 12.23
CA LEU A 38 3.27 -8.83 11.80
C LEU A 38 3.15 -7.46 12.47
N LEU A 39 1.99 -7.15 13.06
CA LEU A 39 1.71 -5.86 13.70
C LEU A 39 2.05 -5.88 15.19
N GLY A 40 2.18 -7.06 15.79
CA GLY A 40 2.41 -7.24 17.22
C GLY A 40 1.19 -6.97 18.10
N ASP A 41 1.27 -7.42 19.35
CA ASP A 41 0.14 -7.42 20.29
C ASP A 41 -0.32 -6.01 20.71
N ASP A 42 0.58 -5.02 20.64
CA ASP A 42 0.34 -3.64 21.07
C ASP A 42 -0.13 -2.71 19.93
N PHE A 43 -0.46 -3.25 18.75
CA PHE A 43 -0.92 -2.42 17.65
C PHE A 43 -2.28 -1.77 17.99
N PRO A 44 -2.36 -0.42 18.02
CA PRO A 44 -3.55 0.30 18.49
C PRO A 44 -4.61 0.52 17.40
N GLY A 45 -4.35 0.07 16.17
CA GLY A 45 -5.27 0.22 15.03
C GLY A 45 -6.32 -0.90 14.96
N GLU A 46 -7.22 -0.78 13.99
CA GLU A 46 -8.26 -1.76 13.74
C GLU A 46 -7.76 -2.86 12.78
N PHE A 47 -8.04 -4.12 13.10
CA PHE A 47 -7.82 -5.25 12.19
C PHE A 47 -9.17 -5.73 11.64
N VAL A 48 -9.24 -5.93 10.33
CA VAL A 48 -10.46 -6.42 9.67
C VAL A 48 -10.12 -7.65 8.83
N VAL A 49 -10.62 -8.81 9.26
CA VAL A 49 -10.47 -10.06 8.51
C VAL A 49 -11.45 -10.08 7.35
N GLY A 50 -10.94 -10.22 6.12
CA GLY A 50 -11.76 -10.42 4.95
C GLY A 50 -11.11 -9.99 3.64
N ARG A 51 -11.82 -10.24 2.54
CA ARG A 51 -11.33 -9.89 1.19
C ARG A 51 -11.47 -8.40 0.96
N ALA A 52 -10.40 -7.75 0.50
CA ALA A 52 -10.40 -6.32 0.21
C ALA A 52 -11.37 -5.88 -0.92
N LEU A 53 -11.94 -6.82 -1.68
CA LEU A 53 -12.96 -6.55 -2.70
C LEU A 53 -14.39 -6.63 -2.15
N ASP A 54 -14.57 -7.03 -0.89
CA ASP A 54 -15.87 -7.11 -0.24
C ASP A 54 -16.26 -5.73 0.33
N TRP A 55 -17.46 -5.27 -0.03
CA TRP A 55 -17.99 -3.98 0.40
C TRP A 55 -18.17 -3.90 1.91
N ASP A 56 -18.59 -4.98 2.56
CA ASP A 56 -18.88 -4.97 3.98
C ASP A 56 -17.59 -4.99 4.80
N VAL A 57 -16.54 -5.65 4.29
CA VAL A 57 -15.17 -5.58 4.84
C VAL A 57 -14.61 -4.16 4.74
N LEU A 58 -14.73 -3.51 3.58
CA LEU A 58 -14.25 -2.13 3.41
C LEU A 58 -15.01 -1.14 4.30
N ARG A 59 -16.33 -1.32 4.48
CA ARG A 59 -17.13 -0.52 5.41
C ARG A 59 -16.74 -0.75 6.86
N ALA A 60 -16.51 -2.01 7.26
CA ALA A 60 -16.04 -2.35 8.60
C ALA A 60 -14.71 -1.67 8.91
N ALA A 61 -13.81 -1.57 7.92
CA ALA A 61 -12.55 -0.83 8.03
C ALA A 61 -12.71 0.70 7.99
N GLY A 62 -13.93 1.23 7.87
CA GLY A 62 -14.18 2.66 7.89
C GLY A 62 -13.87 3.41 6.60
N ILE A 63 -13.87 2.73 5.44
CA ILE A 63 -13.53 3.36 4.15
C ILE A 63 -14.33 4.64 3.84
N GLU A 64 -15.58 4.73 4.33
CA GLU A 64 -16.47 5.87 4.07
C GLU A 64 -16.01 7.18 4.74
N ARG A 65 -15.18 7.08 5.79
CA ARG A 65 -14.58 8.23 6.51
C ARG A 65 -13.06 8.31 6.31
N ALA A 66 -12.50 7.48 5.43
CA ALA A 66 -11.06 7.38 5.26
C ALA A 66 -10.50 8.61 4.52
N ASP A 67 -9.43 9.19 5.08
CA ASP A 67 -8.68 10.27 4.45
C ASP A 67 -7.70 9.73 3.40
N ALA A 68 -7.22 8.50 3.61
CA ALA A 68 -6.35 7.80 2.69
C ALA A 68 -6.66 6.31 2.60
N PHE A 69 -6.38 5.73 1.43
CA PHE A 69 -6.52 4.30 1.16
C PHE A 69 -5.26 3.77 0.46
N VAL A 70 -4.73 2.66 0.97
CA VAL A 70 -3.53 2.01 0.42
C VAL A 70 -3.86 0.57 0.03
N ALA A 71 -3.65 0.23 -1.23
CA ALA A 71 -3.83 -1.11 -1.77
C ALA A 71 -2.47 -1.79 -1.96
N CYS A 72 -2.12 -2.73 -1.09
CA CYS A 72 -0.84 -3.44 -1.12
C CYS A 72 -0.93 -4.95 -0.90
N THR A 73 -2.05 -5.56 -1.31
CA THR A 73 -2.20 -7.02 -1.42
C THR A 73 -1.19 -7.61 -2.40
N ASP A 74 -1.07 -8.94 -2.43
CA ASP A 74 -0.20 -9.69 -3.35
C ASP A 74 -0.63 -9.61 -4.82
N GLY A 75 -1.89 -9.27 -5.10
CA GLY A 75 -2.44 -9.19 -6.45
C GLY A 75 -2.53 -7.78 -7.03
N ASP A 76 -1.80 -7.51 -8.12
CA ASP A 76 -1.92 -6.25 -8.87
C ASP A 76 -3.37 -5.98 -9.33
N ASN A 77 -4.08 -7.03 -9.80
CA ASN A 77 -5.49 -6.92 -10.20
C ASN A 77 -6.35 -6.41 -9.04
N THR A 78 -6.21 -7.02 -7.88
CA THR A 78 -6.92 -6.63 -6.66
C THR A 78 -6.61 -5.17 -6.34
N ASN A 79 -5.32 -4.82 -6.26
CA ASN A 79 -4.88 -3.48 -5.86
C ASN A 79 -5.40 -2.38 -6.79
N ILE A 80 -5.35 -2.62 -8.10
CA ILE A 80 -5.86 -1.68 -9.10
C ILE A 80 -7.36 -1.48 -8.95
N VAL A 81 -8.14 -2.57 -8.84
CA VAL A 81 -9.60 -2.50 -8.77
C VAL A 81 -10.02 -1.79 -7.49
N ILE A 82 -9.50 -2.19 -6.32
CA ILE A 82 -9.89 -1.57 -5.04
C ILE A 82 -9.46 -0.11 -4.96
N ALA A 83 -8.30 0.26 -5.51
CA ALA A 83 -7.88 1.66 -5.58
C ALA A 83 -8.82 2.51 -6.45
N GLN A 84 -9.26 2.00 -7.60
CA GLN A 84 -10.24 2.69 -8.43
C GLN A 84 -11.59 2.84 -7.71
N LEU A 85 -12.02 1.82 -6.97
CA LEU A 85 -13.24 1.88 -6.17
C LEU A 85 -13.12 2.93 -5.05
N ALA A 86 -12.03 2.90 -4.28
CA ALA A 86 -11.70 3.89 -3.25
C ALA A 86 -11.79 5.33 -3.80
N GLN A 87 -11.18 5.56 -4.97
CA GLN A 87 -11.15 6.88 -5.60
C GLN A 87 -12.53 7.29 -6.15
N LYS A 88 -13.24 6.41 -6.87
CA LYS A 88 -14.45 6.80 -7.62
C LYS A 88 -15.76 6.68 -6.84
N LYS A 89 -15.85 5.73 -5.90
CA LYS A 89 -17.07 5.48 -5.14
C LYS A 89 -17.11 6.30 -3.86
N TRP A 90 -16.00 6.33 -3.13
CA TRP A 90 -15.90 7.02 -1.84
C TRP A 90 -15.17 8.35 -1.93
N ASN A 91 -14.70 8.75 -3.11
CA ASN A 91 -14.03 10.03 -3.34
C ASN A 91 -12.83 10.26 -2.41
N ILE A 92 -12.12 9.19 -2.04
CA ILE A 92 -10.97 9.28 -1.14
C ILE A 92 -9.87 10.11 -1.83
N PRO A 93 -9.40 11.21 -1.22
CA PRO A 93 -8.47 12.14 -1.86
C PRO A 93 -7.07 11.54 -2.03
N CYS A 94 -6.67 10.67 -1.10
CA CYS A 94 -5.39 10.00 -1.11
C CYS A 94 -5.52 8.49 -1.34
N VAL A 95 -5.43 8.05 -2.60
CA VAL A 95 -5.41 6.61 -2.93
C VAL A 95 -4.05 6.22 -3.50
N VAL A 96 -3.42 5.20 -2.92
CA VAL A 96 -2.13 4.63 -3.34
C VAL A 96 -2.31 3.14 -3.67
N ALA A 97 -1.77 2.68 -4.80
CA ALA A 97 -1.76 1.27 -5.17
C ALA A 97 -0.35 0.75 -5.42
N ARG A 98 -0.04 -0.43 -4.88
CA ARG A 98 1.16 -1.19 -5.23
C ARG A 98 0.90 -2.01 -6.49
N VAL A 99 1.73 -1.84 -7.51
CA VAL A 99 1.66 -2.59 -8.77
C VAL A 99 3.05 -3.08 -9.17
N TYR A 100 3.26 -4.39 -9.23
CA TYR A 100 4.55 -4.98 -9.60
C TYR A 100 4.84 -4.87 -11.09
N ASP A 101 3.85 -5.03 -11.94
CA ASP A 101 4.01 -4.91 -13.39
C ASP A 101 4.26 -3.44 -13.78
N PRO A 102 5.44 -3.09 -14.34
CA PRO A 102 5.76 -1.70 -14.68
C PRO A 102 4.88 -1.10 -15.76
N LEU A 103 4.48 -1.89 -16.77
CA LEU A 103 3.62 -1.42 -17.86
C LEU A 103 2.24 -1.06 -17.32
N ARG A 104 1.70 -1.90 -16.43
CA ARG A 104 0.43 -1.62 -15.75
C ARG A 104 0.57 -0.39 -14.86
N ALA A 105 1.65 -0.30 -14.08
CA ALA A 105 1.89 0.84 -13.21
C ALA A 105 1.88 2.18 -13.98
N GLU A 106 2.52 2.23 -15.15
CA GLU A 106 2.50 3.41 -16.02
C GLU A 106 1.11 3.75 -16.53
N LEU A 107 0.34 2.74 -16.96
CA LEU A 107 -1.02 2.93 -17.46
C LEU A 107 -1.94 3.50 -16.36
N PHE A 108 -1.88 2.96 -15.15
CA PHE A 108 -2.73 3.39 -14.04
C PHE A 108 -2.29 4.73 -13.44
N ALA A 109 -1.00 5.02 -13.43
CA ALA A 109 -0.49 6.35 -13.08
C ALA A 109 -1.06 7.43 -14.02
N LYS A 110 -1.07 7.16 -15.34
CA LYS A 110 -1.70 8.07 -16.34
C LYS A 110 -3.21 8.21 -16.14
N ALA A 111 -3.87 7.21 -15.57
CA ALA A 111 -5.29 7.24 -15.23
C ALA A 111 -5.60 7.98 -13.90
N GLY A 112 -4.59 8.59 -13.25
CA GLY A 112 -4.78 9.41 -12.04
C GLY A 112 -4.74 8.64 -10.72
N ILE A 113 -4.29 7.38 -10.72
CA ILE A 113 -4.05 6.61 -9.50
C ILE A 113 -2.60 6.82 -9.08
N ARG A 114 -2.34 7.13 -7.80
CA ARG A 114 -0.96 7.15 -7.30
C ARG A 114 -0.46 5.71 -7.21
N VAL A 115 0.58 5.37 -7.98
CA VAL A 115 1.09 4.00 -8.05
C VAL A 115 2.53 3.95 -7.54
N VAL A 116 2.80 3.01 -6.64
CA VAL A 116 4.15 2.58 -6.26
C VAL A 116 4.46 1.29 -7.00
N CYS A 117 5.60 1.24 -7.68
CA CYS A 117 6.00 0.08 -8.47
C CYS A 117 7.32 -0.48 -7.97
N PRO A 118 7.30 -1.44 -7.02
CA PRO A 118 8.52 -1.97 -6.41
C PRO A 118 9.54 -2.45 -7.43
N THR A 119 9.10 -3.13 -8.50
CA THR A 119 9.96 -3.63 -9.58
C THR A 119 10.74 -2.51 -10.27
N ARG A 120 10.08 -1.36 -10.52
CA ARG A 120 10.72 -0.18 -11.11
C ARG A 120 11.61 0.50 -10.08
N ASP A 121 11.08 0.77 -8.89
CA ASP A 121 11.70 1.63 -7.90
C ASP A 121 12.97 0.97 -7.31
N VAL A 122 12.92 -0.33 -7.03
CA VAL A 122 14.09 -1.12 -6.59
C VAL A 122 15.16 -1.19 -7.68
N ARG A 123 14.76 -1.38 -8.95
CA ARG A 123 15.71 -1.41 -10.08
C ARG A 123 16.46 -0.09 -10.21
N VAL A 124 15.76 1.04 -10.07
CA VAL A 124 16.38 2.38 -10.10
C VAL A 124 17.37 2.53 -8.93
N ALA A 125 16.95 2.18 -7.72
CA ALA A 125 17.82 2.25 -6.54
C ALA A 125 19.09 1.39 -6.68
N MET A 126 18.95 0.16 -7.20
CA MET A 126 20.09 -0.71 -7.47
C MET A 126 21.02 -0.14 -8.54
N PHE A 127 20.47 0.41 -9.63
CA PHE A 127 21.25 1.03 -10.68
C PHE A 127 22.06 2.23 -10.16
N ASP A 128 21.43 3.11 -9.38
CA ASP A 128 22.09 4.27 -8.79
C ASP A 128 23.19 3.86 -7.80
N ALA A 129 22.96 2.84 -6.98
CA ALA A 129 23.97 2.29 -6.07
C ALA A 129 25.20 1.74 -6.83
N VAL A 130 24.98 0.98 -7.91
CA VAL A 130 26.07 0.46 -8.74
C VAL A 130 26.85 1.60 -9.41
N ARG A 131 26.17 2.64 -9.91
CA ARG A 131 26.81 3.80 -10.52
C ARG A 131 27.67 4.57 -9.51
N ALA A 132 27.21 4.74 -8.28
CA ALA A 132 27.98 5.42 -7.23
C ALA A 132 29.32 4.72 -6.96
N CYS A 133 29.33 3.39 -6.87
CA CYS A 133 30.56 2.60 -6.70
C CYS A 133 31.55 2.75 -7.86
N GLN A 134 31.09 3.05 -9.07
CA GLN A 134 31.99 3.27 -10.22
C GLN A 134 32.69 4.63 -10.15
N LEU A 135 31.99 5.67 -9.66
CA LEU A 135 32.56 7.00 -9.48
C LEU A 135 33.65 6.99 -8.41
N GLU A 136 33.44 6.27 -7.30
CA GLU A 136 34.42 6.11 -6.23
C GLU A 136 35.69 5.34 -6.65
N ARG A 137 35.61 4.53 -7.72
CA ARG A 137 36.75 3.78 -8.27
C ARG A 137 37.48 4.51 -9.41
N GLY A 138 36.95 5.65 -9.85
CA GLY A 138 37.46 6.43 -10.98
C GLY A 138 38.41 7.58 -10.62
N GLU A 139 38.78 7.73 -9.35
CA GLU A 139 39.78 8.71 -8.89
C GLU A 139 41.01 7.98 -8.34
N GLY A 140 42.01 7.82 -9.23
CA GLY A 140 43.32 7.24 -8.97
C GLY A 140 44.22 7.35 -10.19
#